data_AF-A0A9E1J7P2-F1
#
_entry.id   AF-A0A9E1J7P2-F1
#
_cell.length_a   1.000
_cell.length_b   1.000
_cell.length_c   1.000
_cell.angle_alpha   90.00
_cell.angle_beta   90.00
_cell.angle_gamma   90.00
#
_symmetry.space_group_name_H-M   'P 1'
#
loop_
_entity.id
_entity.type
_entity.pdbx_description
1 polymer ?
#
loop_
_entity_poly.entity_id
_entity_poly.type
_entity_poly.pdbx_seq_one_letter_code
_entity_poly.pdbx_strand_id
1 'polypeptide(L)'
;GTVRCITDGRFIVTGPMATGSPMNLGRTAVLRAGSVDIVVSERRHEPFDTGCFTHAGIDPATKRYVLIKSRQHFRAGFGPIAKHVVLVAGPGVCSSDYASFGFKNLRRPIYPLDPDASRNA
;
A
#
# COMPACT_ATOMS: atom_id res chain seq x y z
N GLY A 1 -23.15 4.57 -1.44
CA GLY A 1 -21.96 5.41 -1.64
C GLY A 1 -22.12 6.24 -2.89
N THR A 2 -21.26 7.24 -3.12
CA THR A 2 -21.29 8.09 -4.32
C THR A 2 -19.92 8.11 -5.00
N VAL A 3 -19.89 8.32 -6.32
CA VAL A 3 -18.64 8.58 -7.05
C VAL A 3 -18.34 10.08 -6.93
N ARG A 4 -17.19 10.46 -6.37
CA ARG A 4 -16.80 11.87 -6.21
C ARG A 4 -16.03 12.41 -7.40
N CYS A 5 -15.15 11.60 -7.98
CA CYS A 5 -14.39 11.98 -9.17
C CYS A 5 -13.94 10.73 -9.94
N ILE A 6 -13.63 10.93 -11.22
CA ILE A 6 -13.02 9.95 -12.11
C ILE A 6 -11.83 10.66 -12.78
N THR A 7 -10.68 9.98 -12.83
CA THR A 7 -9.44 10.49 -13.41
C THR A 7 -8.78 9.43 -14.30
N ASP A 8 -7.77 9.83 -15.07
CA ASP A 8 -6.93 8.92 -15.86
C ASP A 8 -5.74 8.34 -15.08
N GLY A 9 -5.68 8.59 -13.76
CA GLY A 9 -4.69 8.01 -12.86
C GLY A 9 -3.27 8.51 -13.04
N ARG A 10 -3.05 9.64 -13.73
CA ARG A 10 -1.72 10.17 -14.03
C ARG A 10 -1.24 11.19 -13.02
N PHE A 11 0.02 11.06 -12.60
CA PHE A 11 0.71 12.05 -11.77
C PHE A 11 2.22 11.96 -11.93
N ILE A 12 2.91 13.02 -11.49
CA ILE A 12 4.37 13.03 -11.36
C ILE A 12 4.73 12.82 -9.90
N VAL A 13 5.63 11.89 -9.64
CA VAL A 13 6.13 11.61 -8.29
C VAL A 13 6.87 12.83 -7.74
N THR A 14 6.52 13.25 -6.53
CA THR A 14 7.12 14.42 -5.87
C THR A 14 7.97 14.05 -4.66
N GLY A 15 7.71 12.89 -4.06
CA GLY A 15 8.49 12.32 -2.97
C GLY A 15 9.87 11.81 -3.42
N PRO A 16 10.73 11.44 -2.47
CA PRO A 16 12.14 11.16 -2.73
C PRO A 16 12.38 9.86 -3.49
N MET A 17 11.43 8.91 -3.47
CA MET A 17 11.54 7.66 -4.21
C MET A 17 10.96 7.84 -5.61
N ALA A 18 11.80 7.70 -6.65
CA ALA A 18 11.41 7.86 -8.06
C ALA A 18 10.93 9.28 -8.44
N THR A 19 11.45 10.33 -7.77
CA THR A 19 11.12 11.74 -8.04
C THR A 19 11.15 12.09 -9.52
N GLY A 20 10.15 12.84 -9.98
CA GLY A 20 10.04 13.28 -11.38
C GLY A 20 9.54 12.20 -12.34
N SER A 21 9.41 10.94 -11.89
CA SER A 21 8.90 9.87 -12.74
C SER A 21 7.40 10.00 -12.96
N PRO A 22 6.90 9.80 -14.20
CA PRO A 22 5.47 9.75 -14.46
C PRO A 22 4.88 8.41 -14.01
N MET A 23 3.80 8.48 -13.24
CA MET A 23 3.01 7.33 -12.82
C MET A 23 1.68 7.27 -13.58
N ASN A 24 1.14 6.06 -13.73
CA ASN A 24 -0.13 5.83 -14.40
C ASN A 24 -0.89 4.67 -13.73
N LEU A 25 -1.93 5.02 -12.97
CA LEU A 25 -2.83 4.11 -12.27
C LEU A 25 -3.97 3.59 -13.17
N GLY A 26 -4.08 4.08 -14.41
CA GLY A 26 -5.20 3.82 -15.31
C GLY A 26 -6.49 4.51 -14.83
N ARG A 27 -7.64 4.07 -15.36
CA ARG A 27 -8.94 4.59 -14.94
C ARG A 27 -9.07 4.51 -13.42
N THR A 28 -9.24 5.65 -12.78
CA THR A 28 -9.26 5.76 -11.33
C THR A 28 -10.53 6.48 -10.90
N ALA A 29 -11.20 5.97 -9.88
CA ALA A 29 -12.41 6.56 -9.32
C ALA A 29 -12.27 6.74 -7.82
N VAL A 30 -12.79 7.85 -7.30
CA VAL A 30 -12.95 8.06 -5.85
C VAL A 30 -14.37 7.74 -5.46
N LEU A 31 -14.53 6.72 -4.63
CA LEU A 31 -15.80 6.34 -4.03
C LEU A 31 -15.92 6.91 -2.63
N ARG A 32 -17.07 7.49 -2.32
CA ARG A 32 -17.42 7.98 -0.98
C ARG A 32 -18.40 7.02 -0.32
N ALA A 33 -18.03 6.51 0.84
CA ALA A 33 -18.88 5.67 1.69
C ALA A 33 -18.87 6.22 3.12
N GLY A 34 -19.96 6.86 3.54
CA GLY A 34 -20.03 7.53 4.84
C GLY A 34 -18.98 8.64 4.96
N SER A 35 -18.06 8.51 5.92
CA SER A 35 -16.94 9.45 6.13
C SER A 35 -15.65 9.03 5.41
N VAL A 36 -15.65 7.95 4.63
CA VAL A 36 -14.46 7.38 3.99
C VAL A 36 -14.44 7.71 2.51
N ASP A 37 -13.30 8.21 2.03
CA ASP A 37 -12.97 8.32 0.61
C ASP A 37 -12.07 7.11 0.24
N ILE A 38 -12.43 6.39 -0.83
CA ILE A 38 -11.72 5.20 -1.32
C ILE A 38 -11.26 5.46 -2.75
N VAL A 39 -9.95 5.40 -2.98
CA VAL A 39 -9.37 5.47 -4.33
C VAL A 39 -9.33 4.06 -4.91
N VAL A 40 -10.00 3.85 -6.04
CA VAL A 40 -10.01 2.59 -6.79
C VAL A 40 -9.32 2.82 -8.13
N SER A 41 -8.23 2.11 -8.39
CA SER A 41 -7.47 2.22 -9.63
C SER A 41 -7.54 0.94 -10.47
N GLU A 42 -7.52 1.09 -11.79
CA GLU A 42 -7.46 0.00 -12.75
C GLU A 42 -6.15 -0.81 -12.66
N ARG A 43 -5.02 -0.12 -12.49
CA ARG A 43 -3.69 -0.73 -12.45
C ARG A 43 -3.22 -0.92 -11.02
N ARG A 44 -2.44 -1.99 -10.83
CA ARG A 44 -1.71 -2.25 -9.58
C ARG A 44 -0.63 -1.18 -9.41
N HIS A 45 -0.59 -0.55 -8.24
CA HIS A 45 0.40 0.46 -7.88
C HIS A 45 0.76 0.34 -6.41
N GLU A 46 2.04 0.45 -6.09
CA GLU A 46 2.48 0.60 -4.70
C GLU A 46 2.37 2.08 -4.31
N PRO A 47 1.59 2.43 -3.26
CA PRO A 47 1.39 3.82 -2.83
C PRO A 47 2.60 4.35 -2.05
N PHE A 48 3.67 4.69 -2.77
CA PHE A 48 4.89 5.24 -2.18
C PHE A 48 4.96 6.78 -2.21
N ASP A 49 4.05 7.42 -2.94
CA ASP A 49 3.98 8.87 -3.14
C ASP A 49 2.55 9.38 -2.89
N THR A 50 2.43 10.62 -2.38
CA THR A 50 1.11 11.24 -2.12
C THR A 50 0.32 11.51 -3.41
N GLY A 51 0.99 11.55 -4.56
CA GLY A 51 0.43 11.65 -5.90
C GLY A 51 -0.67 10.64 -6.19
N CYS A 52 -0.60 9.44 -5.59
CA CYS A 52 -1.66 8.43 -5.73
C CYS A 52 -3.02 8.88 -5.16
N PHE A 53 -3.05 9.94 -4.33
CA PHE A 53 -4.26 10.59 -3.83
C PHE A 53 -4.47 11.99 -4.43
N THR A 54 -3.43 12.81 -4.51
CA THR A 54 -3.56 14.23 -4.88
C THR A 54 -4.01 14.42 -6.33
N HIS A 55 -3.63 13.53 -7.25
CA HIS A 55 -4.14 13.55 -8.62
C HIS A 55 -5.67 13.39 -8.71
N ALA A 56 -6.28 12.77 -7.70
CA ALA A 56 -7.72 12.58 -7.58
C ALA A 56 -8.39 13.64 -6.69
N GLY A 57 -7.69 14.73 -6.37
CA GLY A 57 -8.20 15.83 -5.55
C GLY A 57 -8.28 15.52 -4.05
N ILE A 58 -7.59 14.47 -3.59
CA ILE A 58 -7.51 14.13 -2.17
C ILE A 58 -6.15 14.59 -1.65
N ASP A 59 -6.15 15.59 -0.77
CA ASP A 59 -4.96 15.94 0.00
C ASP A 59 -4.86 15.02 1.24
N PRO A 60 -3.90 14.07 1.27
CA PRO A 60 -3.73 13.16 2.40
C PRO A 60 -3.31 13.88 3.70
N ALA A 61 -2.66 15.04 3.63
CA ALA A 61 -2.23 15.78 4.82
C ALA A 61 -3.40 16.37 5.62
N THR A 62 -4.55 16.56 4.97
CA THR A 62 -5.78 17.06 5.61
C THR A 62 -6.63 15.95 6.26
N LYS A 63 -6.27 14.68 6.05
CA LYS A 63 -7.05 13.54 6.55
C LYS A 63 -6.61 13.16 7.96
N ARG A 64 -7.57 12.84 8.82
CA ARG A 64 -7.30 12.32 10.17
C ARG A 64 -6.58 10.96 10.13
N TYR A 65 -6.91 10.13 9.13
CA TYR A 65 -6.29 8.83 8.90
C TYR A 65 -6.12 8.61 7.39
N VAL A 66 -5.00 8.00 7.02
CA VAL A 66 -4.74 7.52 5.65
C VAL A 66 -4.34 6.06 5.74
N LEU A 67 -5.11 5.19 5.10
CA LEU A 67 -4.79 3.76 5.00
C LEU A 67 -3.98 3.51 3.73
N ILE A 68 -2.83 2.85 3.89
CA ILE A 68 -1.90 2.62 2.79
C ILE A 68 -1.54 1.14 2.74
N LYS A 69 -1.78 0.49 1.60
CA LYS A 69 -1.36 -0.91 1.39
C LYS A 69 0.10 -0.98 0.95
N SER A 70 1.02 -0.75 1.89
CA SER A 70 2.47 -0.91 1.69
C SER A 70 3.11 -1.34 3.01
N ARG A 71 4.34 -1.89 2.94
CA ARG A 71 5.12 -2.30 4.12
C ARG A 71 6.19 -1.28 4.49
N GLN A 72 6.88 -0.74 3.48
CA GLN A 72 8.07 0.09 3.68
C GLN A 72 8.03 1.39 2.89
N HIS A 73 7.83 1.32 1.57
CA HIS A 73 8.05 2.46 0.69
C HIS A 73 7.10 3.65 0.90
N PHE A 74 5.92 3.45 1.51
CA PHE A 74 5.05 4.57 1.88
C PHE A 74 5.75 5.61 2.77
N ARG A 75 6.76 5.22 3.55
CA ARG A 75 7.48 6.16 4.42
C ARG A 75 8.16 7.29 3.64
N ALA A 76 8.57 7.02 2.40
CA ALA A 76 9.20 8.02 1.54
C ALA A 76 8.25 9.19 1.24
N GLY A 77 7.03 8.91 0.75
CA GLY A 77 6.07 9.95 0.40
C GLY A 77 5.21 10.45 1.56
N PHE A 78 4.86 9.58 2.51
CA PHE A 78 3.89 9.90 3.56
C PHE A 78 4.52 10.19 4.92
N GLY A 79 5.78 9.82 5.14
CA GLY A 79 6.51 10.08 6.39
C GLY A 79 6.47 11.55 6.81
N PRO A 80 6.75 12.51 5.91
CA PRO A 80 6.74 13.94 6.26
C PRO A 80 5.38 14.49 6.73
N ILE A 81 4.26 13.87 6.33
CA ILE A 81 2.90 14.30 6.71
C ILE A 81 2.28 13.45 7.82
N ALA A 82 2.94 12.35 8.22
CA ALA A 82 2.42 11.42 9.21
C ALA A 82 2.91 11.79 10.63
N LYS A 83 1.97 12.06 11.54
CA LYS A 83 2.30 12.22 12.97
C LYS A 83 2.65 10.90 13.64
N HIS A 84 1.95 9.82 13.27
CA HIS A 84 2.16 8.48 13.80
C HIS A 84 1.94 7.44 12.69
N VAL A 85 2.66 6.33 12.78
CA VAL A 85 2.52 5.18 11.87
C VAL A 85 2.06 3.98 12.67
N VAL A 86 0.89 3.45 12.32
CA VAL A 86 0.34 2.22 12.91
C VAL A 86 0.44 1.11 11.87
N LEU A 87 1.27 0.11 12.14
CA LEU A 87 1.38 -1.07 11.28
C LEU A 87 0.21 -2.01 11.56
N VAL A 88 -0.52 -2.38 10.52
CA VAL A 88 -1.69 -3.25 10.62
C VAL A 88 -1.38 -4.60 9.97
N ALA A 89 -1.48 -5.67 10.75
CA ALA A 89 -1.40 -7.04 10.25
C ALA A 89 -2.76 -7.46 9.67
N GLY A 90 -2.99 -7.11 8.41
CA GLY A 90 -4.17 -7.58 7.66
C GLY A 90 -3.95 -8.95 7.03
N PRO A 91 -5.00 -9.77 6.84
CA PRO A 91 -4.90 -11.01 6.09
C PRO A 91 -4.52 -10.76 4.63
N GLY A 92 -3.92 -11.75 3.99
CA GLY A 92 -3.65 -11.74 2.54
C GLY A 92 -2.29 -12.31 2.16
N VAL A 93 -2.02 -12.28 0.86
CA VAL A 93 -0.86 -12.95 0.23
C VAL A 93 0.51 -12.37 0.60
N CYS A 94 0.56 -11.31 1.40
CA CYS A 94 1.79 -10.68 1.87
C CYS A 94 1.89 -10.65 3.41
N SER A 95 1.19 -11.56 4.09
CA SER A 95 1.32 -11.75 5.54
C SER A 95 2.75 -12.15 5.92
N SER A 96 3.20 -11.72 7.11
CA SER A 96 4.44 -12.21 7.72
C SER A 96 4.21 -13.44 8.61
N ASP A 97 2.96 -13.81 8.85
CA ASP A 97 2.61 -15.07 9.49
C ASP A 97 2.68 -16.19 8.45
N TYR A 98 3.83 -16.86 8.38
CA TYR A 98 4.04 -17.94 7.43
C TYR A 98 3.19 -19.17 7.73
N ALA A 99 2.78 -19.38 8.99
CA ALA A 99 1.93 -20.50 9.37
C ALA A 99 0.52 -20.38 8.77
N SER A 100 0.08 -19.17 8.42
CA SER A 100 -1.19 -18.92 7.74
C SER A 100 -1.24 -19.43 6.29
N PHE A 101 -0.10 -19.79 5.69
CA PHE A 101 -0.04 -20.30 4.32
C PHE A 101 0.07 -21.83 4.28
N GLY A 102 -0.76 -22.47 3.45
CA GLY A 102 -0.74 -23.92 3.23
C GLY A 102 0.36 -24.39 2.29
N PHE A 103 1.63 -24.15 2.62
CA PHE A 103 2.75 -24.56 1.76
C PHE A 103 2.86 -26.09 1.64
N LYS A 104 2.96 -26.60 0.40
CA LYS A 104 3.03 -28.05 0.12
C LYS A 104 4.42 -28.56 -0.28
N ASN A 105 5.21 -27.73 -0.98
CA ASN A 105 6.45 -28.15 -1.63
C ASN A 105 7.68 -27.42 -1.06
N LEU A 106 7.76 -27.29 0.27
CA LEU A 106 8.93 -26.70 0.93
C LEU A 106 10.00 -27.76 1.15
N ARG A 107 11.26 -27.41 0.92
CA ARG A 107 12.38 -28.16 1.47
C ARG A 107 12.36 -27.96 2.98
N ARG A 108 12.18 -29.06 3.72
CA ARG A 108 12.12 -29.09 5.19
C ARG A 108 13.34 -29.84 5.76
N PRO A 109 13.77 -29.52 6.99
CA PRO A 109 13.19 -28.53 7.90
C PRO A 109 13.52 -27.08 7.48
N ILE A 110 12.60 -26.14 7.71
CA ILE A 110 12.77 -24.71 7.42
C ILE A 110 12.23 -23.82 8.55
N TYR A 111 13.12 -23.04 9.17
CA TYR A 111 12.72 -22.01 10.12
C TYR A 111 12.01 -20.85 9.39
N PRO A 112 10.90 -20.28 9.90
CA PRO A 112 10.29 -20.51 11.22
C PRO A 112 9.16 -21.57 11.24
N LEU A 113 8.88 -22.27 10.14
CA LEU A 113 7.78 -23.24 10.06
C LEU A 113 8.08 -24.56 10.79
N ASP A 114 9.35 -24.95 10.81
CA ASP A 114 9.88 -26.08 11.57
C ASP A 114 10.85 -25.51 12.62
N PRO A 115 10.46 -25.40 13.91
CA PRO A 115 11.27 -24.76 14.95
C PRO A 115 12.63 -25.42 15.18
N ASP A 116 12.72 -26.73 14.94
CA ASP A 116 13.94 -27.55 15.11
C ASP A 116 14.88 -27.49 13.89
N ALA A 117 14.57 -26.66 12.88
CA ALA A 117 15.45 -26.48 11.73
C ALA A 117 16.83 -25.95 12.17
N SER A 118 17.88 -26.76 11.99
CA SER A 118 19.25 -26.34 12.28
C SER A 118 19.70 -25.24 11.31
N ARG A 119 20.48 -24.27 11.79
CA ARG A 119 21.01 -23.15 10.98
C ARG A 119 22.02 -23.57 9.89
N ASN A 120 22.30 -24.87 9.74
CA ASN A 120 23.46 -25.36 9.00
C ASN A 120 23.08 -26.42 7.97
N ALA A 121 23.07 -26.00 6.70
CA ALA A 121 23.73 -26.67 5.58
C ALA A 121 24.03 -25.61 4.51
#